data_AF-A0A956BQN8-F1
#
_entry.id   AF-A0A956BQN8-F1
#
_cell.length_a   1.000
_cell.length_b   1.000
_cell.length_c   1.000
_cell.angle_alpha   90.00
_cell.angle_beta   90.00
_cell.angle_gamma   90.00
#
_symmetry.space_group_name_H-M   'P 1'
#
loop_
_entity.id
_entity.type
_entity.pdbx_description
1 polymer ?
#
loop_
_entity_poly.entity_id
_entity_poly.type
_entity_poly.pdbx_seq_one_letter_code
_entity_poly.pdbx_strand_id
1 'polypeptide(L)'
;MGFDLDARTVTVQHEGPVEEVLQRLQPLGFGARLERTTDAEAPLTRQDEVGEQRVLRQLLAINGTMFVAELGFGFWAQSTGLIADSLDMLADAMVYGLSLYAVGRAVADQQRAARLSGWLQLALAVGVLVEVARRAIGGSEPIETLMIGVASVALVANLASVALLAR
;
A
#
# COMPACT_ATOMS: atom_id res chain seq x y z
N MET A 1 3.91 -20.40 0.49
CA MET A 1 2.88 -21.46 0.49
C MET A 1 2.38 -21.59 -0.94
N GLY A 2 2.28 -22.81 -1.48
CA GLY A 2 1.75 -23.05 -2.82
C GLY A 2 0.32 -23.61 -2.74
N PHE A 3 -0.59 -23.08 -3.56
CA PHE A 3 -1.97 -23.55 -3.66
C PHE A 3 -2.19 -24.12 -5.06
N ASP A 4 -2.59 -25.39 -5.14
CA ASP A 4 -3.11 -26.00 -6.37
C ASP A 4 -4.61 -26.24 -6.17
N LEU A 5 -5.41 -25.39 -6.80
CA LEU A 5 -6.88 -25.42 -6.65
C LEU A 5 -7.51 -26.58 -7.43
N ASP A 6 -6.88 -27.02 -8.53
CA ASP A 6 -7.37 -28.13 -9.34
C ASP A 6 -7.10 -29.46 -8.63
N ALA A 7 -5.91 -29.63 -8.06
CA ALA A 7 -5.56 -30.80 -7.27
C ALA A 7 -6.09 -30.73 -5.82
N ARG A 8 -6.61 -29.57 -5.37
CA ARG A 8 -7.02 -29.29 -3.99
C ARG A 8 -5.92 -29.54 -2.96
N THR A 9 -4.68 -29.26 -3.33
CA THR A 9 -3.51 -29.46 -2.47
C THR A 9 -2.91 -28.12 -2.05
N VAL A 10 -2.38 -28.12 -0.82
CA VAL A 10 -1.72 -26.97 -0.20
C VAL A 10 -0.34 -27.40 0.24
N THR A 11 0.69 -26.71 -0.25
CA THR A 11 2.08 -26.93 0.13
C THR A 11 2.51 -25.85 1.12
N VAL A 12 2.76 -26.26 2.37
CA VAL A 12 3.18 -25.37 3.45
C VAL A 12 4.61 -25.70 3.85
N GLN A 13 5.48 -24.70 3.77
CA GLN A 13 6.82 -24.77 4.36
C GLN A 13 6.72 -24.20 5.77
N HIS A 14 7.16 -24.95 6.77
CA HIS A 14 7.09 -24.56 8.17
C HIS A 14 8.35 -25.00 8.92
N GLU A 15 8.70 -24.26 9.96
CA GLU A 15 9.69 -24.69 10.96
C GLU A 15 8.94 -25.28 12.16
N GLY A 16 9.35 -26.48 12.60
CA GLY A 16 8.70 -27.19 13.72
C GLY A 16 7.87 -28.41 13.30
N PRO A 17 7.19 -29.07 14.25
CA PRO A 17 6.44 -30.30 13.99
C PRO A 17 5.21 -30.08 13.11
N VAL A 18 4.95 -31.03 12.20
CA VAL A 18 3.84 -30.95 11.22
C VAL A 18 2.46 -30.97 11.91
N GLU A 19 2.39 -31.55 13.10
CA GLU A 19 1.19 -31.64 13.93
C GLU A 19 0.64 -30.26 14.32
N GLU A 20 1.49 -29.26 14.53
CA GLU A 20 1.03 -27.90 14.84
C GLU A 20 0.26 -27.28 13.67
N VAL A 21 0.73 -27.54 12.45
CA VAL A 21 0.07 -27.04 11.24
C VAL A 21 -1.28 -27.76 11.08
N LEU A 22 -1.31 -29.08 11.25
CA LEU A 22 -2.55 -29.86 11.19
C LEU A 22 -3.56 -29.46 12.25
N GLN A 23 -3.13 -29.18 13.49
CA GLN A 23 -4.01 -28.73 14.57
C GLN A 23 -4.65 -27.36 14.28
N ARG A 24 -3.97 -26.48 13.52
CA ARG A 24 -4.56 -25.20 13.07
C ARG A 24 -5.53 -25.37 11.90
N LEU A 25 -5.34 -26.40 11.07
CA LEU A 25 -6.16 -26.65 9.88
C LEU A 25 -7.42 -27.49 10.18
N GLN A 26 -7.36 -28.44 11.11
CA GLN A 26 -8.50 -29.29 11.49
C GLN A 26 -9.76 -28.53 11.91
N PRO A 27 -9.68 -27.45 12.73
CA PRO A 27 -10.87 -26.69 13.16
C PRO A 27 -11.60 -25.98 12.02
N LEU A 28 -10.93 -25.77 10.88
CA LEU A 28 -11.50 -25.09 9.73
C LEU A 28 -12.54 -25.95 8.98
N GLY A 29 -12.66 -27.24 9.30
CA GLY A 29 -13.71 -28.11 8.77
C GLY A 29 -13.55 -28.51 7.30
N PHE A 30 -12.42 -28.17 6.67
CA PHE A 30 -12.16 -28.46 5.25
C PHE A 30 -11.62 -29.88 4.98
N GLY A 31 -11.57 -30.74 5.99
CA GLY A 31 -11.11 -32.13 5.83
C GLY A 31 -9.61 -32.26 5.53
N ALA A 32 -8.80 -31.30 5.96
CA ALA A 32 -7.35 -31.30 5.74
C ALA A 32 -6.68 -32.57 6.28
N ARG A 33 -5.88 -33.24 5.46
CA ARG A 33 -5.07 -34.41 5.81
C ARG A 33 -3.64 -34.22 5.29
N LEU A 34 -2.68 -34.79 6.01
CA LEU A 34 -1.29 -34.81 5.56
C LEU A 34 -1.14 -35.81 4.41
N GLU A 35 -0.73 -35.33 3.23
CA GLU A 35 -0.35 -36.22 2.12
C GLU A 35 1.14 -36.61 2.19
N ARG A 36 2.03 -35.62 2.29
CA ARG A 36 3.48 -35.86 2.20
C ARG A 36 4.28 -34.81 2.98
N THR A 37 5.30 -35.27 3.69
CA THR A 37 6.34 -34.42 4.29
C THR A 37 7.66 -34.74 3.62
N THR A 38 8.44 -33.71 3.28
CA THR A 38 9.79 -33.86 2.70
C THR A 38 10.65 -32.73 3.24
N ASP A 39 11.93 -33.00 3.48
CA ASP A 39 12.88 -31.99 3.91
C ASP A 39 13.01 -30.92 2.83
N ALA A 40 12.98 -29.66 3.26
CA ALA A 40 13.05 -28.53 2.33
C ALA A 40 14.47 -28.40 1.74
N GLU A 41 14.62 -28.80 0.47
CA GLU A 41 15.91 -28.73 -0.26
C GLU A 41 16.32 -27.28 -0.61
N ALA A 42 15.36 -26.34 -0.64
CA ALA A 42 15.59 -24.90 -0.74
C ALA A 42 14.35 -24.11 -0.25
N PRO A 43 14.50 -22.84 0.19
CA PRO A 43 13.36 -21.99 0.50
C PRO A 43 12.49 -21.79 -0.75
N LEU A 44 11.22 -22.19 -0.69
CA LEU A 44 10.26 -21.98 -1.78
C LEU A 44 9.93 -20.48 -1.97
N THR A 45 10.23 -19.64 -0.97
CA THR A 45 9.88 -18.22 -0.88
C THR A 45 10.79 -17.27 -1.66
N ARG A 46 12.02 -17.66 -2.02
CA ARG A 46 13.03 -16.70 -2.51
C ARG A 46 12.70 -16.11 -3.89
N GLN A 47 11.85 -16.75 -4.70
CA GLN A 47 11.46 -16.25 -6.03
C GLN A 47 10.26 -15.30 -5.96
N ASP A 48 9.26 -15.61 -5.13
CA ASP A 48 8.06 -14.77 -4.97
C ASP A 48 8.39 -13.45 -4.25
N GLU A 49 9.24 -13.50 -3.21
CA GLU A 49 9.70 -12.31 -2.47
C GLU A 49 10.45 -11.33 -3.38
N VAL A 50 11.24 -11.82 -4.34
CA VAL A 50 12.00 -10.96 -5.26
C VAL A 50 11.08 -10.25 -6.26
N GLY A 51 10.01 -10.92 -6.71
CA GLY A 51 8.96 -10.31 -7.53
C GLY A 51 8.21 -9.22 -6.77
N GLU A 52 7.77 -9.54 -5.55
CA GLU A 52 7.01 -8.64 -4.68
C GLU A 52 7.82 -7.38 -4.29
N GLN A 53 9.10 -7.54 -3.91
CA GLN A 53 10.00 -6.41 -3.63
C GLN A 53 10.19 -5.50 -4.86
N ARG A 54 10.21 -6.07 -6.07
CA ARG A 54 10.39 -5.30 -7.30
C ARG A 54 9.18 -4.43 -7.60
N VAL A 55 7.97 -4.97 -7.40
CA VAL A 55 6.71 -4.23 -7.54
C VAL A 55 6.61 -3.13 -6.49
N LEU A 56 6.91 -3.44 -5.21
CA LEU A 56 6.89 -2.44 -4.13
C LEU A 56 7.87 -1.28 -4.38
N ARG A 57 9.07 -1.55 -4.92
CA ARG A 57 10.01 -0.50 -5.32
C ARG A 57 9.47 0.38 -6.44
N GLN A 58 8.76 -0.19 -7.41
CA GLN A 58 8.15 0.58 -8.49
C GLN A 58 7.04 1.49 -7.96
N LEU A 59 6.14 0.95 -7.14
CA LEU A 59 5.05 1.71 -6.52
C LEU A 59 5.58 2.86 -5.64
N LEU A 60 6.62 2.59 -4.85
CA LEU A 60 7.32 3.60 -4.05
C LEU A 60 7.90 4.72 -4.92
N ALA A 61 8.59 4.38 -6.01
CA ALA A 61 9.21 5.36 -6.90
C ALA A 61 8.15 6.24 -7.60
N ILE A 62 7.05 5.65 -8.05
CA ILE A 62 5.95 6.36 -8.72
C ILE A 62 5.31 7.36 -7.75
N ASN A 63 4.85 6.88 -6.59
CA ASN A 63 4.17 7.73 -5.61
C ASN A 63 5.10 8.80 -5.02
N GLY A 64 6.36 8.46 -4.74
CA GLY A 64 7.34 9.42 -4.25
C GLY A 64 7.64 10.53 -5.27
N THR A 65 7.72 10.20 -6.57
CA THR A 65 7.97 11.19 -7.62
C THR A 65 6.77 12.11 -7.83
N MET A 66 5.56 11.54 -7.87
CA MET A 66 4.34 12.32 -8.05
C MET A 66 4.06 13.22 -6.84
N PHE A 67 4.30 12.76 -5.62
CA PHE A 67 4.27 13.61 -4.41
C PHE A 67 5.12 14.88 -4.58
N VAL A 68 6.39 14.75 -4.96
CA VAL A 68 7.29 15.91 -5.09
C VAL A 68 6.81 16.84 -6.19
N ALA A 69 6.37 16.29 -7.32
CA ALA A 69 5.86 17.07 -8.44
C ALA A 69 4.59 17.85 -8.06
N GLU A 70 3.58 17.16 -7.55
CA GLU A 70 2.28 17.74 -7.21
C GLU A 70 2.34 18.66 -6.00
N LEU A 71 3.22 18.39 -5.02
CA LEU A 71 3.46 19.32 -3.92
C LEU A 71 4.09 20.63 -4.46
N GLY A 72 5.08 20.51 -5.36
CA GLY A 72 5.71 21.66 -6.00
C GLY A 72 4.72 22.48 -6.84
N PHE A 73 3.93 21.82 -7.68
CA PHE A 73 2.85 22.48 -8.43
C PHE A 73 1.75 23.01 -7.52
N GLY A 74 1.44 22.33 -6.42
CA GLY A 74 0.43 22.75 -5.45
C GLY A 74 0.80 24.04 -4.74
N PHE A 75 2.07 24.18 -4.35
CA PHE A 75 2.60 25.43 -3.84
C PHE A 75 2.62 26.53 -4.92
N TRP A 76 3.09 26.21 -6.13
CA TRP A 76 3.16 27.20 -7.20
C TRP A 76 1.78 27.70 -7.65
N ALA A 77 0.80 26.81 -7.73
CA ALA A 77 -0.58 27.10 -8.11
C ALA A 77 -1.47 27.54 -6.94
N GLN A 78 -0.94 27.61 -5.71
CA GLN A 78 -1.71 27.88 -4.48
C GLN A 78 -2.97 26.99 -4.36
N SER A 79 -2.84 25.73 -4.80
CA SER A 79 -3.94 24.78 -4.88
C SER A 79 -3.90 23.82 -3.70
N THR A 80 -4.83 24.03 -2.76
CA THR A 80 -5.04 23.14 -1.62
C THR A 80 -5.39 21.71 -2.07
N GLY A 81 -6.05 21.54 -3.22
CA GLY A 81 -6.36 20.23 -3.79
C GLY A 81 -5.12 19.46 -4.24
N LEU A 82 -4.18 20.12 -4.96
CA LEU A 82 -2.89 19.52 -5.34
C LEU A 82 -2.07 19.12 -4.12
N ILE A 83 -2.04 19.99 -3.10
CA ILE A 83 -1.30 19.72 -1.87
C ILE A 83 -1.89 18.50 -1.16
N ALA A 84 -3.23 18.39 -1.10
CA ALA A 84 -3.91 17.26 -0.49
C ALA A 84 -3.64 15.94 -1.25
N ASP A 85 -3.70 15.96 -2.58
CA ASP A 85 -3.44 14.79 -3.44
C ASP A 85 -1.99 14.31 -3.33
N SER A 86 -1.04 15.25 -3.40
CA SER A 86 0.38 14.95 -3.23
C SER A 86 0.67 14.24 -1.91
N LEU A 87 -0.04 14.64 -0.86
CA LEU A 87 0.13 14.07 0.46
C LEU A 87 -0.45 12.66 0.58
N ASP A 88 -1.53 12.37 -0.15
CA ASP A 88 -2.03 10.99 -0.24
C ASP A 88 -1.00 10.08 -0.90
N MET A 89 -0.33 10.56 -1.96
CA MET A 89 0.79 9.86 -2.58
C MET A 89 2.00 9.70 -1.66
N LEU A 90 2.27 10.67 -0.78
CA LEU A 90 3.28 10.52 0.26
C LEU A 90 2.92 9.39 1.22
N ALA A 91 1.65 9.28 1.62
CA ALA A 91 1.19 8.22 2.50
C ALA A 91 1.33 6.84 1.85
N ASP A 92 0.93 6.72 0.59
CA ASP A 92 1.13 5.53 -0.22
C ASP A 92 2.60 5.15 -0.33
N ALA A 93 3.47 6.11 -0.64
CA ALA A 93 4.92 5.90 -0.66
C ALA A 93 5.46 5.41 0.69
N MET A 94 4.99 5.96 1.81
CA MET A 94 5.37 5.50 3.14
C MET A 94 4.93 4.05 3.39
N VAL A 95 3.71 3.68 2.99
CA VAL A 95 3.19 2.31 3.09
C VAL A 95 4.03 1.35 2.24
N TYR A 96 4.33 1.68 0.98
CA TYR A 96 5.14 0.82 0.12
C TYR A 96 6.58 0.68 0.61
N GLY A 97 7.20 1.77 1.08
CA GLY A 97 8.53 1.75 1.66
C GLY A 97 8.59 0.86 2.90
N LEU A 98 7.51 0.84 3.67
CA LEU A 98 7.38 0.02 4.85
C LEU A 98 7.10 -1.46 4.56
N SER A 99 6.29 -1.74 3.55
CA SER A 99 6.10 -3.09 3.00
C SER A 99 7.44 -3.62 2.49
N LEU A 100 8.19 -2.81 1.73
CA LEU A 100 9.51 -3.17 1.23
C LEU A 100 10.52 -3.43 2.36
N TYR A 101 10.47 -2.65 3.45
CA TYR A 101 11.29 -2.87 4.63
C TYR A 101 10.95 -4.18 5.36
N ALA A 102 9.69 -4.62 5.32
CA ALA A 102 9.22 -5.80 6.03
C ALA A 102 9.25 -7.11 5.22
N VAL A 103 9.29 -7.05 3.89
CA VAL A 103 9.53 -8.24 3.02
C VAL A 103 10.94 -8.85 3.26
N GLY A 104 11.65 -8.43 4.33
CA GLY A 104 12.78 -9.16 4.92
C GLY A 104 12.97 -9.02 6.44
N ARG A 105 12.03 -8.42 7.22
CA ARG A 105 12.13 -8.23 8.69
C ARG A 105 10.76 -8.08 9.40
N ALA A 106 10.76 -8.18 10.74
CA ALA A 106 9.59 -8.27 11.62
C ALA A 106 8.53 -7.14 11.50
N VAL A 107 7.25 -7.55 11.51
CA VAL A 107 5.99 -6.79 11.34
C VAL A 107 5.79 -5.59 12.30
N ALA A 108 6.51 -5.53 13.43
CA ALA A 108 6.27 -4.53 14.47
C ALA A 108 6.64 -3.09 14.06
N ASP A 109 7.66 -2.91 13.23
CA ASP A 109 8.05 -1.58 12.73
C ASP A 109 7.03 -1.05 11.69
N GLN A 110 6.29 -1.94 11.03
CA GLN A 110 5.25 -1.58 10.07
C GLN A 110 4.06 -0.85 10.71
N GLN A 111 3.65 -1.26 11.89
CA GLN A 111 2.50 -0.62 12.53
C GLN A 111 2.81 0.80 13.00
N ARG A 112 4.08 1.15 13.21
CA ARG A 112 4.49 2.49 13.65
C ARG A 112 4.53 3.48 12.49
N ALA A 113 5.12 3.09 11.36
CA ALA A 113 5.17 3.94 10.18
C ALA A 113 3.78 4.12 9.54
N ALA A 114 2.94 3.07 9.50
CA ALA A 114 1.54 3.20 9.07
C ALA A 114 0.73 4.17 9.96
N ARG A 115 0.95 4.11 11.29
CA ARG A 115 0.34 5.08 12.21
C ARG A 115 0.83 6.50 11.97
N LEU A 116 2.13 6.70 11.76
CA LEU A 116 2.70 8.03 11.49
C LEU A 116 2.11 8.63 10.21
N SER A 117 1.98 7.81 9.16
CA SER A 117 1.33 8.18 7.91
C SER A 117 -0.13 8.58 8.12
N GLY A 118 -0.88 7.77 8.88
CA GLY A 118 -2.27 8.08 9.22
C GLY A 118 -2.42 9.38 10.02
N TRP A 119 -1.52 9.68 10.96
CA TRP A 119 -1.52 10.95 11.70
C TRP A 119 -1.21 12.15 10.81
N LEU A 120 -0.28 12.00 9.85
CA LEU A 120 0.03 13.05 8.87
C LEU A 120 -1.17 13.33 7.97
N GLN A 121 -1.82 12.30 7.43
CA GLN A 121 -3.05 12.42 6.63
C GLN A 121 -4.17 13.11 7.42
N LEU A 122 -4.37 12.73 8.68
CA LEU A 122 -5.40 13.31 9.54
C LEU A 122 -5.12 14.81 9.81
N ALA A 123 -3.87 15.17 10.08
CA ALA A 123 -3.48 16.57 10.28
C ALA A 123 -3.73 17.43 9.04
N LEU A 124 -3.42 16.91 7.84
CA LEU A 124 -3.66 17.63 6.61
C LEU A 124 -5.13 17.69 6.20
N ALA A 125 -5.91 16.61 6.42
CA ALA A 125 -7.36 16.65 6.24
C ALA A 125 -8.01 17.74 7.11
N VAL A 126 -7.56 17.88 8.36
CA VAL A 126 -7.99 18.97 9.25
C VAL A 126 -7.54 20.33 8.71
N GLY A 127 -6.30 20.45 8.22
CA GLY A 127 -5.81 21.69 7.60
C GLY A 127 -6.63 22.13 6.37
N VAL A 128 -7.01 21.18 5.51
CA VAL A 128 -7.89 21.43 4.36
C VAL A 128 -9.28 21.87 4.82
N LEU A 129 -9.86 21.20 5.81
CA LEU A 129 -11.16 21.60 6.39
C LEU A 129 -11.14 23.02 6.96
N VAL A 130 -10.05 23.39 7.65
CA VAL A 130 -9.87 24.76 8.16
C VAL A 130 -9.77 25.77 7.03
N GLU A 131 -9.03 25.47 5.96
CA GLU A 131 -8.91 26.35 4.79
C GLU A 131 -10.25 26.50 4.06
N VAL A 132 -11.01 25.41 3.90
CA VAL A 132 -12.37 25.43 3.33
C VAL A 132 -13.30 26.29 4.17
N ALA A 133 -13.30 26.11 5.50
CA ALA A 133 -14.09 26.93 6.42
C ALA A 133 -13.69 28.41 6.36
N ARG A 134 -12.38 28.70 6.31
CA ARG A 134 -11.85 30.06 6.18
C ARG A 134 -12.28 30.71 4.87
N ARG A 135 -12.21 29.98 3.74
CA ARG A 135 -12.66 30.47 2.43
C ARG A 135 -14.17 30.64 2.34
N ALA A 136 -14.95 29.75 2.96
CA ALA A 136 -16.40 29.86 3.04
C ALA A 136 -16.86 31.13 3.78
N ILE A 137 -16.08 31.59 4.76
CA ILE A 137 -16.35 32.83 5.51
C ILE A 137 -15.73 34.06 4.83
N GLY A 138 -14.56 33.90 4.19
CA GLY A 138 -13.74 35.00 3.66
C GLY A 138 -13.97 35.39 2.20
N GLY A 139 -14.67 34.58 1.40
CA GLY A 139 -14.99 34.88 0.01
C GLY A 139 -13.78 34.93 -0.92
N SER A 140 -13.37 33.78 -1.47
CA SER A 140 -12.33 33.71 -2.50
C SER A 140 -12.80 32.86 -3.68
N GLU A 141 -12.82 33.43 -4.89
CA GLU A 141 -13.11 32.69 -6.13
C GLU A 141 -11.89 31.83 -6.52
N PRO A 142 -11.99 30.50 -6.52
CA PRO A 142 -10.92 29.63 -7.03
C PRO A 142 -10.80 29.75 -8.55
N ILE A 143 -9.59 29.63 -9.10
CA ILE A 143 -9.39 29.53 -10.55
C ILE A 143 -9.84 28.13 -11.01
N GLU A 144 -11.09 28.05 -11.47
CA GLU A 144 -11.83 26.81 -11.75
C GLU A 144 -11.10 25.85 -12.70
N THR A 145 -10.44 26.38 -13.72
CA THR A 145 -9.78 25.60 -14.78
C THR A 145 -8.56 24.82 -14.28
N LEU A 146 -7.75 25.43 -13.41
CA LEU A 146 -6.56 24.76 -12.84
C LEU A 146 -6.96 23.64 -11.88
N MET A 147 -8.05 23.83 -11.12
CA MET A 147 -8.54 22.83 -10.16
C MET A 147 -9.08 21.57 -10.86
N ILE A 148 -9.85 21.75 -11.94
CA ILE A 148 -10.39 20.63 -12.72
C ILE A 148 -9.27 19.88 -13.46
N GLY A 149 -8.32 20.62 -14.05
CA GLY A 149 -7.19 20.03 -14.77
C GLY A 149 -6.34 19.12 -13.87
N VAL A 150 -6.02 19.61 -12.67
CA VAL A 150 -5.32 18.82 -11.66
C VAL A 150 -6.12 17.60 -11.25
N ALA A 151 -7.38 17.77 -10.84
CA ALA A 151 -8.18 16.67 -10.30
C ALA A 151 -8.36 15.54 -11.33
N SER A 152 -8.35 15.89 -12.62
CA SER A 152 -8.40 14.92 -13.71
C SER A 152 -7.10 14.11 -13.82
N VAL A 153 -5.94 14.75 -13.65
CA VAL A 153 -4.63 14.07 -13.67
C VAL A 153 -4.47 13.16 -12.46
N ALA A 154 -4.84 13.66 -11.27
CA ALA A 154 -4.89 12.91 -10.01
C ALA A 154 -5.72 11.62 -10.13
N LEU A 155 -6.89 11.71 -10.77
CA LEU A 155 -7.77 10.57 -10.99
C LEU A 155 -7.12 9.48 -11.87
N VAL A 156 -6.46 9.89 -12.95
CA VAL A 156 -5.76 8.96 -13.86
C VAL A 156 -4.60 8.28 -13.16
N ALA A 157 -3.84 9.02 -12.35
CA ALA A 157 -2.75 8.47 -11.54
C ALA A 157 -3.26 7.41 -10.55
N ASN A 158 -4.35 7.73 -9.82
CA ASN A 158 -4.97 6.80 -8.88
C ASN A 158 -5.51 5.53 -9.55
N LEU A 159 -6.17 5.65 -10.71
CA LEU A 159 -6.65 4.49 -11.47
C LEU A 159 -5.49 3.60 -11.96
N ALA A 160 -4.38 4.20 -12.38
CA ALA A 160 -3.19 3.46 -12.79
C ALA A 160 -2.57 2.70 -11.61
N SER A 161 -2.50 3.31 -10.42
CA SER A 161 -2.01 2.67 -9.19
C SER A 161 -2.87 1.46 -8.81
N VAL A 162 -4.19 1.59 -8.84
CA VAL A 162 -5.12 0.48 -8.56
C VAL A 162 -4.97 -0.65 -9.59
N ALA A 163 -4.83 -0.33 -10.88
CA ALA A 163 -4.65 -1.33 -11.93
C ALA A 163 -3.30 -2.08 -11.80
N LEU A 164 -2.26 -1.41 -11.29
CA LEU A 164 -0.97 -2.04 -11.02
C LEU A 164 -1.01 -2.95 -9.80
N LEU A 165 -1.77 -2.58 -8.76
CA LEU A 165 -1.97 -3.39 -7.56
C LEU A 165 -2.85 -4.63 -7.82
N ALA A 166 -3.76 -4.55 -8.79
CA ALA A 166 -4.65 -5.65 -9.18
C ALA A 166 -3.99 -6.73 -10.08
N ARG A 167 -2.68 -6.63 -10.32
CA ARG A 167 -1.88 -7.56 -11.13
C ARG A 167 -0.93 -8.36 -10.25
#